data_AF-A0A9W9Q826-F1
#
_entry.id   AF-A0A9W9Q826-F1
#
_cell.length_a   1.000
_cell.length_b   1.000
_cell.length_c   1.000
_cell.angle_alpha   90.00
_cell.angle_beta   90.00
_cell.angle_gamma   90.00
#
_symmetry.space_group_name_H-M   'P 1'
#
loop_
_entity.id
_entity.type
_entity.pdbx_description
1 polymer ?
#
loop_
_entity_poly.entity_id
_entity_poly.type
_entity_poly.pdbx_seq_one_letter_code
_entity_poly.pdbx_strand_id
1 'polypeptide(L)'
;MESIKTLRVETDMKCGLCYFCFDFRHSVDHFYSDIQSVEPDLLNAILWVIPLGKNQFELAVQQKSITDMIREHYTDLTYLRLLSSDPLFTAEFGRSNTETVSMGLAHIRGQYDFAASAVRASNDPQLIEWFNFEVGRIDELLNHFLRQITHVV
;
A
#
# COMPACT_ATOMS: atom_id res chain seq x y z
N MET A 1 -6.91 0.84 -23.71
CA MET A 1 -6.67 -0.05 -22.55
C MET A 1 -6.71 0.84 -21.32
N GLU A 2 -7.53 0.51 -20.33
CA GLU A 2 -7.63 1.30 -19.09
C GLU A 2 -6.35 1.13 -18.26
N SER A 3 -5.84 2.22 -17.68
CA SER A 3 -4.61 2.20 -16.88
C SER A 3 -4.89 1.68 -15.48
N ILE A 4 -4.07 0.74 -14.97
CA ILE A 4 -4.10 0.30 -13.57
C ILE A 4 -3.82 1.49 -12.66
N LYS A 5 -4.59 1.62 -11.57
CA LYS A 5 -4.44 2.69 -10.59
C LYS A 5 -3.94 2.21 -9.23
N THR A 6 -3.06 3.05 -8.71
CA THR A 6 -2.77 3.43 -7.31
C THR A 6 -3.96 3.69 -6.39
N LEU A 7 -4.41 2.77 -5.54
CA LEU A 7 -5.31 3.15 -4.46
C LEU A 7 -4.78 2.73 -3.08
N ARG A 8 -4.92 3.62 -2.10
CA ARG A 8 -4.56 3.38 -0.70
C ARG A 8 -5.83 3.38 0.16
N VAL A 9 -6.02 2.33 0.93
CA VAL A 9 -7.16 2.20 1.83
C VAL A 9 -6.72 1.83 3.24
N GLU A 10 -7.50 2.26 4.24
CA GLU A 10 -7.42 1.79 5.62
C GLU A 10 -8.70 1.06 5.98
N THR A 11 -8.52 -0.07 6.65
CA THR A 11 -9.59 -0.97 7.09
C THR A 11 -9.80 -0.84 8.59
N ASP A 12 -11.03 -1.02 9.07
CA ASP A 12 -11.35 -1.00 10.50
C ASP A 12 -11.10 -2.36 11.19
N MET A 13 -10.50 -3.30 10.47
CA MET A 13 -10.20 -4.65 10.94
C MET A 13 -9.39 -4.63 12.24
N LYS A 14 -9.87 -5.35 13.25
CA LYS A 14 -9.17 -5.52 14.53
C LYS A 14 -8.26 -6.74 14.51
N CYS A 15 -7.27 -6.77 13.61
CA CYS A 15 -6.27 -7.83 13.54
C CYS A 15 -4.87 -7.32 13.85
N GLY A 16 -4.28 -7.78 14.95
CA GLY A 16 -2.91 -7.42 15.32
C GLY A 16 -1.86 -7.84 14.29
N LEU A 17 -2.06 -8.98 13.62
CA LEU A 17 -1.14 -9.45 12.57
C LEU A 17 -1.16 -8.53 11.34
N CYS A 18 -2.34 -8.04 10.96
CA CYS A 18 -2.50 -7.05 9.88
C CYS A 18 -1.96 -5.68 10.29
N TYR A 19 -2.21 -5.27 11.54
CA TYR A 19 -1.75 -3.99 12.06
C TYR A 19 -0.22 -3.87 12.06
N PHE A 20 0.48 -4.92 12.48
CA PHE A 20 1.94 -4.92 12.45
C PHE A 20 2.54 -5.46 11.15
N CYS A 21 1.71 -5.93 10.23
CA CYS A 21 2.10 -6.58 8.98
C CYS A 21 3.14 -7.70 9.18
N PHE A 22 3.00 -8.49 10.25
CA PHE A 22 3.93 -9.57 10.58
C PHE A 22 3.83 -10.76 9.61
N ASP A 23 2.64 -10.95 9.03
CA ASP A 23 2.39 -12.01 8.07
C ASP A 23 1.68 -11.42 6.85
N PHE A 24 2.43 -11.35 5.75
CA PHE A 24 1.96 -10.84 4.46
C PHE A 24 0.76 -11.64 3.95
N ARG A 25 0.86 -12.99 3.97
CA ARG A 25 -0.19 -13.85 3.40
C ARG A 25 -1.46 -13.76 4.22
N HIS A 26 -1.34 -13.84 5.54
CA HIS A 26 -2.48 -13.67 6.43
C HIS A 26 -3.17 -12.32 6.20
N SER A 27 -2.40 -11.24 6.05
CA SER A 27 -2.97 -9.90 5.83
C SER A 27 -3.72 -9.80 4.50
N VAL A 28 -3.18 -10.40 3.44
CA VAL A 28 -3.85 -10.47 2.13
C VAL A 28 -5.10 -11.32 2.20
N ASP A 29 -5.04 -12.52 2.79
CA ASP A 29 -6.18 -13.43 2.91
C ASP A 29 -7.31 -12.80 3.73
N HIS A 30 -6.95 -12.11 4.82
CA HIS A 30 -7.92 -11.43 5.67
C HIS A 30 -8.59 -10.25 4.94
N PHE A 31 -7.80 -9.46 4.19
CA PHE A 31 -8.34 -8.40 3.34
C PHE A 31 -9.32 -8.94 2.30
N TYR A 32 -8.98 -10.04 1.63
CA TYR A 32 -9.88 -10.67 0.66
C TYR A 32 -11.14 -11.26 1.29
N SER A 33 -11.04 -11.84 2.49
CA SER A 33 -12.21 -12.33 3.23
C SER A 33 -13.16 -11.19 3.62
N ASP A 34 -12.61 -10.06 4.04
CA ASP A 34 -13.36 -8.87 4.42
C ASP A 34 -14.08 -8.27 3.22
N ILE A 35 -13.34 -7.97 2.14
CA ILE A 35 -13.91 -7.34 0.94
C ILE A 35 -14.96 -8.22 0.26
N GLN A 36 -14.77 -9.55 0.28
CA GLN A 36 -15.78 -10.48 -0.23
C GLN A 36 -17.09 -10.42 0.55
N SER A 37 -17.04 -10.06 1.83
CA SER A 37 -18.22 -9.96 2.70
C SER A 37 -18.96 -8.62 2.57
N VAL A 38 -18.26 -7.55 2.21
CA VAL A 38 -18.84 -6.20 2.13
C VAL A 38 -19.11 -5.74 0.69
N GLU A 39 -18.20 -6.00 -0.26
CA GLU A 39 -18.22 -5.43 -1.61
C GLU A 39 -17.71 -6.43 -2.68
N PRO A 40 -18.54 -7.40 -3.12
CA PRO A 40 -18.15 -8.41 -4.11
C PRO A 40 -17.76 -7.82 -5.48
N ASP A 41 -18.35 -6.67 -5.85
CA ASP A 41 -18.05 -6.00 -7.11
C ASP A 41 -16.70 -5.29 -7.07
N LEU A 42 -16.29 -4.81 -5.90
CA LEU A 42 -14.97 -4.23 -5.69
C LEU A 42 -13.87 -5.28 -5.79
N LEU A 43 -14.12 -6.48 -5.27
CA LEU A 43 -13.20 -7.62 -5.38
C LEU A 43 -12.81 -7.90 -6.83
N ASN A 44 -13.77 -7.84 -7.75
CA ASN A 44 -13.53 -8.08 -9.19
C ASN A 44 -12.66 -7.00 -9.86
N ALA A 45 -12.56 -5.81 -9.25
CA ALA A 45 -11.82 -4.69 -9.80
C ALA A 45 -10.39 -4.60 -9.25
N ILE A 46 -10.07 -5.36 -8.21
CA ILE A 46 -8.72 -5.45 -7.61
C ILE A 46 -7.90 -6.48 -8.36
N LEU A 47 -6.77 -6.02 -8.90
CA LEU A 47 -5.77 -6.86 -9.56
C LEU A 47 -4.69 -7.34 -8.60
N TRP A 48 -4.40 -6.55 -7.57
CA TRP A 48 -3.38 -6.88 -6.57
C TRP A 48 -3.58 -6.13 -5.26
N VAL A 49 -3.08 -6.71 -4.16
CA VAL A 49 -3.13 -6.15 -2.81
C VAL A 49 -1.74 -6.23 -2.17
N ILE A 50 -1.31 -5.13 -1.56
CA ILE A 50 -0.07 -5.03 -0.80
C ILE A 50 -0.41 -4.52 0.61
N PRO A 51 -0.31 -5.36 1.65
CA PRO A 51 -0.46 -4.92 3.02
C PRO A 51 0.73 -4.04 3.42
N LEU A 52 0.49 -2.87 4.01
CA LEU A 52 1.55 -1.95 4.43
C LEU A 52 1.62 -1.72 5.94
N GLY A 53 0.82 -2.46 6.72
CA GLY A 53 0.68 -2.26 8.17
C GLY A 53 -0.32 -1.17 8.54
N LYS A 54 -0.53 -1.01 9.85
CA LYS A 54 -1.56 -0.16 10.47
C LYS A 54 -2.96 -0.36 9.87
N ASN A 55 -3.30 -1.59 9.47
CA ASN A 55 -4.55 -1.94 8.77
C ASN A 55 -4.73 -1.28 7.39
N GLN A 56 -3.65 -0.83 6.78
CA GLN A 56 -3.69 -0.14 5.51
C GLN A 56 -3.13 -0.99 4.37
N PHE A 57 -3.77 -0.91 3.21
CA PHE A 57 -3.46 -1.69 2.02
C PHE A 57 -3.28 -0.79 0.80
N GLU A 58 -2.34 -1.14 -0.07
CA GLU A 58 -2.26 -0.60 -1.43
C GLU A 58 -2.87 -1.59 -2.41
N LEU A 59 -3.73 -1.07 -3.27
CA LEU A 59 -4.51 -1.83 -4.22
C LEU A 59 -4.12 -1.40 -5.63
N ALA A 60 -3.82 -2.39 -6.49
CA ALA A 60 -3.77 -2.20 -7.92
C ALA A 60 -5.18 -2.44 -8.46
N VAL A 61 -5.80 -1.43 -9.08
CA VAL A 61 -7.21 -1.54 -9.49
C VAL A 61 -7.46 -1.15 -10.94
N GLN A 62 -8.46 -1.76 -11.58
CA GLN A 62 -8.95 -1.35 -12.90
C GLN A 62 -9.81 -0.07 -12.80
N GLN A 63 -9.74 0.79 -13.82
CA GLN A 63 -10.07 2.22 -13.72
C GLN A 63 -11.56 2.58 -13.52
N LYS A 64 -12.49 1.62 -13.62
CA LYS A 64 -13.94 1.83 -13.51
C LYS A 64 -14.40 2.25 -12.10
N SER A 65 -14.29 3.56 -11.81
CA SER A 65 -15.02 4.29 -10.76
C SER A 65 -15.17 3.57 -9.41
N ILE A 66 -14.03 3.13 -8.86
CA ILE A 66 -13.91 2.42 -7.57
C ILE A 66 -13.97 3.37 -6.37
N THR A 67 -13.74 4.66 -6.58
CA THR A 67 -13.60 5.65 -5.49
C THR A 67 -14.86 5.78 -4.63
N ASP A 68 -16.04 5.66 -5.24
CA ASP A 68 -17.31 5.76 -4.50
C ASP A 68 -17.59 4.46 -3.72
N MET A 69 -17.32 3.29 -4.31
CA MET A 69 -17.53 1.98 -3.67
C MET A 69 -16.67 1.78 -2.43
N ILE A 70 -15.45 2.33 -2.42
CA ILE A 70 -14.51 2.12 -1.32
C ILE A 70 -14.85 2.97 -0.10
N ARG A 71 -15.44 4.14 -0.30
CA ARG A 71 -15.73 5.07 0.80
C ARG A 71 -16.84 4.61 1.74
N GLU A 72 -17.61 3.58 1.35
CA GLU A 72 -18.66 3.03 2.20
C GLU A 72 -18.10 2.17 3.35
N HIS A 73 -17.01 1.43 3.08
CA HIS A 73 -16.47 0.44 4.01
C HIS A 73 -14.99 0.68 4.40
N TYR A 74 -14.27 1.47 3.62
CA TYR A 74 -12.86 1.74 3.83
C TYR A 74 -12.57 3.24 3.84
N THR A 75 -11.53 3.62 4.56
CA THR A 75 -11.03 5.00 4.49
C THR A 75 -10.08 5.13 3.30
N ASP A 76 -10.46 5.92 2.29
CA ASP A 76 -9.60 6.26 1.16
C ASP A 76 -8.47 7.20 1.62
N LEU A 77 -7.24 6.70 1.59
CA LEU A 77 -6.02 7.43 1.96
C LEU A 77 -5.14 7.75 0.74
N THR A 78 -5.67 7.60 -0.48
CA THR A 78 -4.87 7.74 -1.72
C THR A 78 -4.24 9.11 -1.85
N TYR A 79 -4.94 10.16 -1.38
CA TYR A 79 -4.45 11.54 -1.40
C TYR A 79 -3.30 11.81 -0.41
N LEU A 80 -3.09 10.94 0.59
CA LEU A 80 -1.99 11.04 1.57
C LEU A 80 -0.77 10.21 1.19
N ARG A 81 -0.92 9.34 0.19
CA ARG A 81 0.06 8.32 -0.17
C ARG A 81 1.44 8.91 -0.44
N LEU A 82 2.42 8.47 0.32
CA LEU A 82 3.84 8.87 0.24
C LEU A 82 4.09 10.37 0.46
N LEU A 83 3.16 11.09 1.09
CA LEU A 83 3.41 12.45 1.59
C LEU A 83 4.03 12.40 2.99
N SER A 84 4.65 13.49 3.44
CA SER A 84 5.17 13.57 4.83
C SER A 84 4.10 13.40 5.91
N SER A 85 2.84 13.68 5.56
CA SER A 85 1.66 13.46 6.40
C SER A 85 1.04 12.07 6.26
N ASP A 86 1.67 11.15 5.51
CA ASP A 86 1.19 9.77 5.39
C ASP A 86 1.14 9.13 6.79
N PRO A 87 -0.01 8.55 7.21
CA PRO A 87 -0.14 7.92 8.52
C PRO A 87 0.86 6.79 8.76
N LEU A 88 1.40 6.14 7.72
CA LEU A 88 2.47 5.17 7.89
C LEU A 88 3.76 5.78 8.44
N PHE A 89 3.99 7.07 8.17
CA PHE A 89 5.17 7.79 8.65
C PHE A 89 4.94 8.47 10.00
N THR A 90 3.72 8.40 10.55
CA THR A 90 3.46 8.96 11.88
C THR A 90 4.02 8.05 12.97
N ALA A 91 4.87 8.60 13.84
CA ALA A 91 5.27 7.94 15.08
C ALA A 91 4.09 7.86 16.08
N GLU A 92 4.23 7.08 17.15
CA GLU A 92 3.20 6.92 18.21
C GLU A 92 2.72 8.25 18.83
N PHE A 93 3.54 9.32 18.73
CA PHE A 93 3.22 10.66 19.24
C PHE A 93 2.82 11.68 18.15
N GLY A 94 2.47 11.21 16.95
CA GLY A 94 1.81 12.00 15.91
C GLY A 94 2.70 13.00 15.15
N ARG A 95 4.02 12.90 15.29
CA ARG A 95 4.98 13.70 14.49
C ARG A 95 5.85 12.78 13.65
N SER A 96 5.99 13.11 12.37
CA SER A 96 6.89 12.45 11.44
C SER A 96 8.14 13.30 11.25
N ASN A 97 9.31 12.69 11.35
CA ASN A 97 10.60 13.28 10.97
C ASN A 97 11.19 12.50 9.78
N THR A 98 12.24 13.02 9.16
CA THR A 98 12.91 12.40 8.01
C THR A 98 13.29 10.94 8.26
N GLU A 99 13.75 10.60 9.47
CA GLU A 99 14.07 9.23 9.87
C GLU A 99 12.82 8.33 9.87
N THR A 100 11.72 8.79 10.46
CA THR A 100 10.45 8.04 10.52
C THR A 100 9.86 7.83 9.12
N VAL A 101 9.92 8.85 8.25
CA VAL A 101 9.53 8.71 6.84
C VAL A 101 10.40 7.67 6.14
N SER A 102 11.72 7.71 6.34
CA SER A 102 12.63 6.74 5.72
C SER A 102 12.38 5.31 6.18
N MET A 103 12.11 5.10 7.46
CA MET A 103 11.75 3.78 8.01
C MET A 103 10.42 3.28 7.43
N GLY A 104 9.41 4.16 7.34
CA GLY A 104 8.14 3.81 6.74
C GLY A 104 8.27 3.45 5.25
N LEU A 105 9.04 4.23 4.48
CA LEU A 105 9.33 3.92 3.08
C LEU A 105 10.08 2.59 2.92
N ALA A 106 11.07 2.31 3.78
CA ALA A 106 11.78 1.04 3.79
C ALA A 106 10.84 -0.14 4.10
N HIS A 107 9.90 0.05 5.04
CA HIS A 107 8.87 -0.94 5.32
C HIS A 107 7.99 -1.21 4.09
N ILE A 108 7.42 -0.15 3.47
CA ILE A 108 6.61 -0.26 2.25
C ILE A 108 7.39 -0.99 1.16
N ARG A 109 8.64 -0.60 0.93
CA ARG A 109 9.51 -1.22 -0.07
C ARG A 109 9.69 -2.73 0.18
N GLY A 110 9.85 -3.12 1.44
CA GLY A 110 9.92 -4.53 1.84
C GLY A 110 8.63 -5.30 1.52
N GLN A 111 7.45 -4.69 1.69
CA GLN A 111 6.17 -5.31 1.32
C GLN A 111 6.06 -5.53 -0.19
N TYR A 112 6.55 -4.58 -0.98
CA TYR A 112 6.69 -4.76 -2.43
C TYR A 112 7.66 -5.90 -2.75
N ASP A 113 8.82 -6.02 -2.08
CA ASP A 113 9.73 -7.16 -2.31
C ASP A 113 9.07 -8.51 -2.03
N PHE A 114 8.27 -8.63 -0.97
CA PHE A 114 7.50 -9.84 -0.68
C PHE A 114 6.52 -10.18 -1.82
N ALA A 115 5.85 -9.17 -2.39
CA ALA A 115 4.90 -9.34 -3.48
C ALA A 115 5.57 -9.66 -4.84
N ALA A 116 6.84 -9.27 -5.04
CA ALA A 116 7.48 -9.26 -6.36
C ALA A 116 7.45 -10.60 -7.10
N SER A 117 7.70 -11.70 -6.39
CA SER A 117 7.70 -13.04 -6.99
C SER A 117 6.32 -13.43 -7.53
N ALA A 118 5.27 -13.13 -6.77
CA ALA A 118 3.90 -13.49 -7.11
C ALA A 118 3.34 -12.57 -8.21
N VAL A 119 3.66 -11.27 -8.18
CA VAL A 119 3.32 -10.34 -9.28
C VAL A 119 3.96 -10.79 -10.59
N ARG A 120 5.24 -11.16 -10.59
CA ARG A 120 5.90 -11.67 -11.82
C ARG A 120 5.29 -12.98 -12.31
N ALA A 121 4.88 -13.86 -11.40
CA ALA A 121 4.25 -15.12 -11.76
C ALA A 121 2.85 -14.95 -12.37
N SER A 122 2.19 -13.80 -12.20
CA SER A 122 0.88 -13.52 -12.82
C SER A 122 0.93 -13.50 -14.35
N ASN A 123 2.10 -13.23 -14.94
CA ASN A 123 2.28 -13.00 -16.37
C ASN A 123 1.37 -11.90 -16.97
N ASP A 124 0.83 -11.01 -16.15
CA ASP A 124 0.08 -9.84 -16.60
C ASP A 124 1.05 -8.67 -16.85
N PRO A 125 1.28 -8.25 -18.11
CA PRO A 125 2.23 -7.19 -18.43
C PRO A 125 1.86 -5.84 -17.81
N GLN A 126 0.56 -5.53 -17.70
CA GLN A 126 0.11 -4.25 -17.15
C GLN A 126 0.35 -4.20 -15.65
N LEU A 127 0.05 -5.31 -14.95
CA LEU A 127 0.31 -5.40 -13.52
C LEU A 127 1.80 -5.34 -13.20
N ILE A 128 2.64 -5.99 -14.02
CA ILE A 128 4.10 -5.93 -13.88
C ILE A 128 4.62 -4.51 -14.12
N GLU A 129 4.11 -3.81 -15.14
CA GLU A 129 4.48 -2.42 -15.43
C GLU A 129 4.09 -1.49 -14.28
N TRP A 130 2.85 -1.58 -13.81
CA TRP A 130 2.36 -0.84 -12.64
C TRP A 130 3.24 -1.09 -11.41
N PHE A 131 3.55 -2.35 -11.14
CA PHE A 131 4.35 -2.74 -9.97
C PHE A 131 5.76 -2.14 -10.04
N ASN A 132 6.42 -2.23 -11.20
CA ASN A 132 7.74 -1.65 -11.39
C ASN A 132 7.74 -0.13 -11.27
N PHE A 133 6.70 0.54 -11.78
CA PHE A 133 6.52 1.99 -11.64
C PHE A 133 6.44 2.38 -10.16
N GLU A 134 5.63 1.66 -9.36
CA GLU A 134 5.47 1.95 -7.94
C GLU A 134 6.75 1.69 -7.13
N VAL A 135 7.45 0.59 -7.42
CA VAL A 135 8.77 0.31 -6.82
C VAL A 135 9.75 1.45 -7.11
N GLY A 136 9.85 1.91 -8.36
CA GLY A 136 10.72 3.02 -8.74
C GLY A 136 10.40 4.30 -7.98
N ARG A 137 9.11 4.64 -7.85
CA ARG A 137 8.65 5.80 -7.08
C ARG A 137 9.03 5.73 -5.61
N ILE A 138 8.89 4.55 -4.99
CA ILE A 138 9.27 4.32 -3.59
C ILE A 138 10.79 4.43 -3.42
N ASP A 139 11.57 3.85 -4.33
CA ASP A 139 13.03 3.88 -4.29
C ASP A 139 13.58 5.31 -4.45
N GLU A 140 12.99 6.12 -5.35
CA GLU A 140 13.34 7.53 -5.52
C GLU A 140 13.13 8.34 -4.23
N LEU A 141 11.95 8.16 -3.59
CA LEU A 141 11.64 8.84 -2.33
C LEU A 141 12.52 8.36 -1.19
N LEU A 142 12.76 7.05 -1.07
CA LEU A 142 13.64 6.50 -0.04
C LEU A 142 15.05 7.08 -0.18
N ASN A 143 15.60 7.12 -1.40
CA ASN A 143 16.90 7.73 -1.68
C ASN A 143 16.93 9.23 -1.34
N HIS A 144 15.85 9.96 -1.61
CA HIS A 144 15.72 11.37 -1.25
C HIS A 144 15.84 11.58 0.27
N PHE A 145 15.08 10.84 1.07
CA PHE A 145 15.09 10.97 2.53
C PHE A 145 16.40 10.47 3.16
N LEU A 146 16.97 9.38 2.66
CA LEU A 146 18.28 8.88 3.13
C LEU A 146 19.39 9.92 2.93
N ARG A 147 19.42 10.62 1.78
CA ARG A 147 20.39 11.70 1.53
C ARG A 147 20.23 12.83 2.54
N GLN A 148 19.00 13.23 2.86
CA GLN A 148 18.75 14.28 3.85
C GLN A 148 19.28 13.89 5.25
N ILE A 149 19.18 12.62 5.65
CA ILE A 149 19.73 12.14 6.93
C ILE A 149 21.26 12.22 6.91
N THR A 150 21.91 11.81 5.81
CA THR A 150 23.38 11.80 5.72
C THR A 150 24.02 13.19 5.65
N HIS A 151 23.27 14.23 5.29
CA HIS A 151 23.75 15.62 5.22
C HIS A 151 23.55 16.42 6.52
N VAL A 152 23.01 15.80 7.59
CA VAL A 152 22.74 16.44 8.89
C VAL A 152 23.84 16.13 9.93
N VAL A 153 25.00 15.60 9.50
CA VAL A 153 26.16 15.33 10.36
C VAL A 153 27.22 16.43 10.24
#